data_AF-A0A014MWB7-F1
#
_entry.id   AF-A0A014MWB7-F1
#
_cell.length_a   1.000
_cell.length_b   1.000
_cell.length_c   1.000
_cell.angle_alpha   90.00
_cell.angle_beta   90.00
_cell.angle_gamma   90.00
#
_symmetry.space_group_name_H-M   'P 1'
#
loop_
_entity.id
_entity.type
_entity.pdbx_description
1 polymer ?
#
loop_
_entity_poly.entity_id
_entity_poly.type
_entity_poly.pdbx_seq_one_letter_code
_entity_poly.pdbx_strand_id
1 'polypeptide(L)'
;MKKAVSIAGTVAAAALLLSACGSDGGDDKKDTSKDPSSASSAPAEGGADAKVSGTYVAKAGDGAAILSISGKKAVLMADKHICNGEYADMGGKMLMLKCADGNTDRSAGKVTASADGKTLTVDWDALAKNDTFIKATPGDLPSGMPTSLPSGLPTDVPTDLPTG
;
A
#
# COMPACT_ATOMS: atom_id res chain seq x y z
N MET A 1 -38.97 8.71 -39.35
CA MET A 1 -39.02 7.79 -40.50
C MET A 1 -37.91 6.76 -40.35
N LYS A 2 -38.23 5.45 -40.55
CA LYS A 2 -37.33 4.27 -40.66
C LYS A 2 -36.83 3.74 -39.29
N LYS A 3 -37.53 2.78 -38.63
CA LYS A 3 -37.55 1.29 -38.81
C LYS A 3 -36.15 0.67 -38.58
N ALA A 4 -35.91 -0.32 -37.73
CA ALA A 4 -36.51 -1.67 -37.61
C ALA A 4 -36.11 -2.32 -36.23
N VAL A 5 -37.00 -2.99 -35.48
CA VAL A 5 -37.34 -4.44 -35.44
C VAL A 5 -36.23 -5.39 -34.92
N SER A 6 -36.32 -5.67 -33.60
CA SER A 6 -36.56 -6.92 -32.85
C SER A 6 -35.84 -8.29 -33.07
N ILE A 7 -35.64 -8.97 -31.90
CA ILE A 7 -35.75 -10.40 -31.48
C ILE A 7 -34.50 -11.31 -31.36
N ALA A 8 -34.51 -12.08 -30.24
CA ALA A 8 -33.82 -13.34 -29.87
C ALA A 8 -32.39 -13.21 -29.32
N GLY A 9 -31.95 -13.88 -28.25
CA GLY A 9 -32.49 -14.92 -27.38
C GLY A 9 -31.35 -15.67 -26.65
N THR A 10 -31.70 -16.42 -25.60
CA THR A 10 -30.97 -17.51 -24.90
C THR A 10 -29.91 -17.25 -23.81
N VAL A 11 -30.11 -18.05 -22.76
CA VAL A 11 -29.51 -18.24 -21.42
C VAL A 11 -28.11 -18.87 -21.44
N ALA A 12 -27.26 -18.54 -20.45
CA ALA A 12 -26.42 -19.53 -19.75
C ALA A 12 -25.87 -18.96 -18.42
N ALA A 13 -26.12 -19.67 -17.32
CA ALA A 13 -25.49 -19.49 -16.03
C ALA A 13 -24.19 -20.31 -15.97
N ALA A 14 -23.16 -19.80 -15.28
CA ALA A 14 -22.03 -20.61 -14.82
C ALA A 14 -21.51 -20.06 -13.48
N ALA A 15 -21.70 -20.85 -12.42
CA ALA A 15 -21.09 -20.68 -11.13
C ALA A 15 -19.63 -21.20 -11.18
N LEU A 16 -18.69 -20.49 -10.54
CA LEU A 16 -17.32 -20.97 -10.32
C LEU A 16 -17.11 -21.16 -8.82
N LEU A 17 -17.05 -22.42 -8.39
CA LEU A 17 -16.65 -22.84 -7.04
C LEU A 17 -15.21 -23.39 -7.07
N LEU A 18 -14.46 -22.95 -6.06
CA LEU A 18 -13.30 -23.53 -5.35
C LEU A 18 -12.41 -24.56 -6.08
N SER A 19 -11.17 -24.15 -6.35
CA SER A 19 -10.01 -25.05 -6.39
C SER A 19 -9.16 -24.89 -5.13
N ALA A 20 -9.53 -25.65 -4.08
CA ALA A 20 -8.58 -26.07 -3.07
C ALA A 20 -7.66 -27.13 -3.70
N CYS A 21 -6.39 -26.81 -3.88
CA CYS A 21 -5.38 -27.77 -4.33
C CYS A 21 -4.51 -28.14 -3.13
N GLY A 22 -4.81 -29.30 -2.56
CA GLY A 22 -3.93 -30.01 -1.63
C GLY A 22 -2.90 -30.83 -2.40
N SER A 23 -1.75 -31.06 -1.77
CA SER A 23 -0.83 -32.15 -2.13
C SER A 23 -0.16 -32.66 -0.86
N ASP A 24 -0.26 -33.97 -0.70
CA ASP A 24 0.09 -34.81 0.44
C ASP A 24 1.31 -35.67 0.07
N GLY A 25 2.24 -35.89 1.01
CA GLY A 25 3.17 -37.03 0.97
C GLY A 25 4.66 -36.76 1.27
N GLY A 26 5.19 -37.38 2.34
CA GLY A 26 6.55 -37.97 2.37
C GLY A 26 7.53 -37.50 3.46
N ASP A 27 7.81 -38.39 4.42
CA ASP A 27 8.65 -38.28 5.62
C ASP A 27 10.19 -38.18 5.45
N ASP A 28 10.81 -37.78 6.58
CA ASP A 28 12.11 -38.18 7.15
C ASP A 28 13.42 -37.37 6.95
N LYS A 29 13.85 -36.82 8.11
CA LYS A 29 15.21 -36.78 8.72
C LYS A 29 16.26 -35.72 8.32
N LYS A 30 16.44 -34.83 9.32
CA LYS A 30 17.64 -34.66 10.18
C LYS A 30 18.76 -33.70 9.71
N ASP A 31 18.78 -32.59 10.44
CA ASP A 31 19.93 -31.78 10.92
C ASP A 31 21.04 -31.41 9.93
N THR A 32 21.16 -30.12 9.62
CA THR A 32 22.41 -29.34 9.80
C THR A 32 22.12 -27.85 9.65
N SER A 33 22.15 -27.15 10.79
CA SER A 33 22.78 -25.84 11.02
C SER A 33 22.94 -24.90 9.81
N LYS A 34 22.20 -23.78 9.84
CA LYS A 34 22.75 -22.40 9.72
C LYS A 34 21.62 -21.39 9.77
N ASP A 35 21.65 -20.59 10.83
CA ASP A 35 21.16 -19.22 10.93
C ASP A 35 20.84 -18.58 9.56
N PRO A 36 19.57 -18.24 9.26
CA PRO A 36 19.29 -17.21 8.29
C PRO A 36 19.31 -15.89 9.05
N SER A 37 20.50 -15.26 8.99
CA SER A 37 20.61 -13.81 8.99
C SER A 37 19.41 -13.19 8.30
N SER A 38 18.87 -12.15 8.94
CA SER A 38 17.90 -11.21 8.40
C SER A 38 17.87 -11.20 6.87
N ALA A 39 16.96 -12.00 6.29
CA ALA A 39 16.55 -11.82 4.93
C ALA A 39 15.71 -10.54 4.94
N SER A 40 16.41 -9.42 4.78
CA SER A 40 15.85 -8.21 4.22
C SER A 40 15.14 -8.65 2.94
N SER A 41 13.82 -8.75 3.00
CA SER A 41 12.99 -8.93 1.80
C SER A 41 13.18 -7.69 0.95
N ALA A 42 14.18 -7.73 0.07
CA ALA A 42 14.24 -6.84 -1.07
C ALA A 42 13.05 -7.23 -1.97
N PRO A 43 12.14 -6.31 -2.32
CA PRO A 43 11.43 -6.47 -3.57
C PRO A 43 12.39 -6.01 -4.67
N ALA A 44 12.98 -6.97 -5.35
CA ALA A 44 13.44 -6.76 -6.70
C ALA A 44 12.20 -6.68 -7.60
N GLU A 45 11.91 -5.50 -8.13
CA GLU A 45 11.58 -5.31 -9.55
C GLU A 45 11.73 -3.82 -9.87
N GLY A 46 12.90 -3.49 -10.42
CA GLY A 46 13.29 -2.15 -10.79
C GLY A 46 12.61 -1.71 -12.08
N GLY A 47 11.49 -1.00 -11.92
CA GLY A 47 11.00 0.00 -12.87
C GLY A 47 11.20 1.41 -12.30
N ALA A 48 10.95 2.45 -13.09
CA ALA A 48 10.96 3.86 -12.63
C ALA A 48 10.07 4.12 -11.39
N ASP A 49 9.17 3.18 -11.10
CA ASP A 49 8.23 3.09 -9.99
C ASP A 49 8.92 2.72 -8.66
N ALA A 50 10.06 2.01 -8.72
CA ALA A 50 10.89 1.71 -7.55
C ALA A 50 11.51 2.97 -6.95
N LYS A 51 11.80 3.98 -7.79
CA LYS A 51 12.38 5.26 -7.35
C LYS A 51 11.39 6.08 -6.52
N VAL A 52 10.10 5.94 -6.80
CA VAL A 52 9.00 6.64 -6.13
C VAL A 52 8.46 5.89 -4.91
N SER A 53 8.82 4.60 -4.77
CA SER A 53 8.33 3.78 -3.66
C SER A 53 8.97 4.23 -2.34
N GLY A 54 8.16 4.45 -1.31
CA GLY A 54 8.59 4.84 0.02
C GLY A 54 7.56 5.70 0.74
N THR A 55 7.97 6.19 1.92
CA THR A 55 7.17 7.09 2.75
C THR A 55 7.67 8.52 2.59
N TYR A 56 6.74 9.45 2.50
CA TYR A 56 7.00 10.86 2.25
C TYR A 56 6.15 11.73 3.17
N VAL A 57 6.68 12.89 3.54
CA VAL A 57 6.05 13.85 4.46
C VAL A 57 5.98 15.23 3.82
N ALA A 58 4.86 15.93 3.99
CA ALA A 58 4.66 17.30 3.53
C ALA A 58 3.99 18.14 4.62
N LYS A 59 4.11 19.46 4.51
CA LYS A 59 3.21 20.37 5.21
C LYS A 59 1.92 20.50 4.39
N ALA A 60 0.77 20.31 5.02
CA ALA A 60 -0.54 20.36 4.39
C ALA A 60 -1.45 21.24 5.24
N GLY A 61 -1.82 22.42 4.73
CA GLY A 61 -2.57 23.41 5.52
C GLY A 61 -1.85 23.77 6.82
N ASP A 62 -2.55 23.61 7.94
CA ASP A 62 -2.02 23.77 9.31
C ASP A 62 -1.40 22.49 9.89
N GLY A 63 -1.51 21.36 9.18
CA GLY A 63 -1.03 20.04 9.61
C GLY A 63 0.11 19.46 8.78
N ALA A 64 0.37 18.18 9.00
CA ALA A 64 1.29 17.37 8.21
C ALA A 64 0.49 16.39 7.35
N ALA A 65 1.03 16.08 6.17
CA ALA A 65 0.56 15.01 5.32
C ALA A 65 1.63 13.92 5.18
N ILE A 66 1.21 12.67 5.23
CA ILE A 66 2.05 11.49 5.07
C ILE A 66 1.52 10.72 3.86
N LEU A 67 2.38 10.52 2.86
CA LEU A 67 2.10 9.74 1.67
C LEU A 67 3.02 8.51 1.66
N SER A 68 2.44 7.32 1.53
CA SER A 68 3.19 6.09 1.35
C SER A 68 2.84 5.47 0.01
N ILE A 69 3.86 5.18 -0.80
CA ILE A 69 3.71 4.52 -2.10
C ILE A 69 4.48 3.20 -2.06
N SER A 70 3.82 2.11 -2.42
CA SER A 70 4.43 0.79 -2.51
C SER A 70 3.96 0.10 -3.80
N GLY A 71 4.82 0.09 -4.81
CA GLY A 71 4.46 -0.37 -6.15
C GLY A 71 3.30 0.45 -6.72
N LYS A 72 2.16 -0.21 -6.96
CA LYS A 72 0.93 0.43 -7.49
C LYS A 72 -0.01 0.95 -6.42
N LYS A 73 0.27 0.71 -5.13
CA LYS A 73 -0.61 1.10 -4.03
C LYS A 73 -0.12 2.39 -3.39
N ALA A 74 -1.06 3.24 -3.00
CA ALA A 74 -0.79 4.49 -2.31
C ALA A 74 -1.76 4.69 -1.14
N VAL A 75 -1.23 5.21 -0.03
CA VAL A 75 -2.00 5.65 1.14
C VAL A 75 -1.56 7.05 1.51
N LEU A 76 -2.52 7.96 1.65
CA LEU A 76 -2.32 9.33 2.07
C LEU A 76 -3.09 9.57 3.37
N MET A 77 -2.42 10.17 4.33
CA MET A 77 -3.03 10.72 5.54
C MET A 77 -2.73 12.21 5.54
N ALA A 78 -3.76 13.04 5.58
CA ALA A 78 -3.59 14.50 5.64
C ALA A 78 -4.71 15.10 6.48
N ASP A 79 -4.36 16.01 7.38
CA ASP A 79 -5.26 16.61 8.36
C ASP A 79 -6.00 15.54 9.21
N LYS A 80 -7.22 15.18 8.83
CA LYS A 80 -8.05 14.13 9.44
C LYS A 80 -8.54 13.08 8.43
N HIS A 81 -8.10 13.20 7.18
CA HIS A 81 -8.54 12.39 6.05
C HIS A 81 -7.55 11.24 5.83
N ILE A 82 -8.07 10.01 5.74
CA ILE A 82 -7.30 8.82 5.37
C ILE A 82 -7.79 8.35 4.01
N CYS A 83 -6.91 8.40 3.03
CA CYS A 83 -7.22 8.13 1.63
C CYS A 83 -6.34 6.99 1.11
N ASN A 84 -6.97 6.02 0.45
CA ASN A 84 -6.31 4.81 -0.02
C ASN A 84 -6.59 4.65 -1.50
N GLY A 85 -5.62 4.17 -2.27
CA GLY A 85 -5.82 3.89 -3.67
C GLY A 85 -4.53 3.52 -4.37
N GLU A 86 -4.34 4.09 -5.56
CA GLU A 86 -3.36 3.61 -6.52
C GLU A 86 -2.47 4.72 -7.06
N TYR A 87 -1.23 4.32 -7.34
CA TYR A 87 -0.26 5.07 -8.10
C TYR A 87 -0.09 4.38 -9.45
N ALA A 88 -0.40 5.07 -10.53
CA ALA A 88 -0.44 4.49 -11.87
C ALA A 88 0.09 5.45 -12.93
N ASP A 89 0.48 4.92 -14.09
CA ASP A 89 0.79 5.70 -15.28
C ASP A 89 -0.41 5.69 -16.23
N MET A 90 -1.01 6.87 -16.46
CA MET A 90 -2.13 7.07 -17.38
C MET A 90 -1.80 8.15 -18.42
N GLY A 91 -0.60 8.09 -19.01
CA GLY A 91 -0.03 9.19 -19.80
C GLY A 91 0.74 10.19 -18.94
N GLY A 92 1.20 9.73 -17.78
CA GLY A 92 1.74 10.52 -16.69
C GLY A 92 1.52 9.81 -15.36
N LYS A 93 2.41 10.05 -14.40
CA LYS A 93 2.32 9.46 -13.07
C LYS A 93 1.21 10.14 -12.27
N MET A 94 0.22 9.37 -11.84
CA MET A 94 -1.01 9.85 -11.22
C MET A 94 -1.27 9.10 -9.93
N LEU A 95 -1.83 9.82 -8.97
CA LEU A 95 -2.39 9.28 -7.74
C LEU A 95 -3.92 9.28 -7.85
N MET A 96 -4.55 8.15 -7.55
CA MET A 96 -5.99 7.99 -7.54
C MET A 96 -6.38 7.40 -6.19
N LEU A 97 -6.97 8.21 -5.32
CA LEU A 97 -7.27 7.86 -3.94
C LEU A 97 -8.76 8.00 -3.65
N LYS A 98 -9.22 7.20 -2.70
CA LYS A 98 -10.54 7.32 -2.09
C LYS A 98 -10.39 7.50 -0.59
N CYS A 99 -10.90 8.62 -0.09
CA CYS A 99 -10.91 8.93 1.33
C CYS A 99 -12.07 8.21 2.04
N ALA A 100 -11.79 7.69 3.24
CA ALA A 100 -12.75 6.90 4.01
C ALA A 100 -14.00 7.69 4.42
N ASP A 101 -13.87 9.01 4.55
CA ASP A 101 -14.92 9.95 4.90
C ASP A 101 -15.58 10.62 3.68
N GLY A 102 -15.20 10.22 2.46
CA GLY A 102 -15.74 10.76 1.22
C GLY A 102 -15.17 12.13 0.82
N ASN A 103 -14.17 12.67 1.53
CA ASN A 103 -13.48 13.87 1.08
C ASN A 103 -12.82 13.65 -0.30
N THR A 104 -12.84 14.67 -1.16
CA THR A 104 -12.33 14.62 -2.54
C THR A 104 -11.21 15.61 -2.82
N ASP A 105 -10.74 16.35 -1.82
CA ASP A 105 -9.71 17.37 -1.99
C ASP A 105 -8.40 16.76 -2.50
N ARG A 106 -8.10 15.54 -2.07
CA ARG A 106 -6.89 14.80 -2.43
C ARG A 106 -7.19 13.42 -3.03
N SER A 107 -8.28 13.33 -3.82
CA SER A 107 -8.68 12.07 -4.47
C SER A 107 -7.97 11.81 -5.79
N ALA A 108 -7.50 12.84 -6.49
CA ALA A 108 -6.79 12.70 -7.75
C ALA A 108 -5.72 13.79 -7.88
N GLY A 109 -4.52 13.39 -8.31
CA GLY A 109 -3.45 14.35 -8.53
C GLY A 109 -2.30 13.80 -9.35
N LYS A 110 -1.63 14.69 -10.09
CA LYS A 110 -0.46 14.36 -10.89
C LYS A 110 0.78 14.37 -10.02
N VAL A 111 1.57 13.30 -10.11
CA VAL A 111 2.82 13.13 -9.36
C VAL A 111 4.00 13.51 -10.23
N THR A 112 4.85 14.38 -9.71
CA THR A 112 6.13 14.77 -10.33
C THR A 112 7.25 14.47 -9.35
N ALA A 113 8.10 13.50 -9.67
CA ALA A 113 9.25 13.16 -8.86
C ALA A 113 10.47 14.00 -9.25
N SER A 114 11.26 14.44 -8.26
CA SER A 114 12.55 15.06 -8.51
C SER A 114 13.55 14.07 -9.10
N ALA A 115 14.57 14.59 -9.80
CA ALA A 115 15.62 13.76 -10.41
C ALA A 115 16.38 12.91 -9.38
N ASP A 116 16.47 13.35 -8.12
CA ASP A 116 17.07 12.60 -7.02
C ASP A 116 16.08 11.62 -6.35
N GLY A 117 14.77 11.72 -6.60
CA GLY A 117 13.72 10.86 -6.04
C GLY A 117 13.44 11.10 -4.55
N LYS A 118 14.05 12.14 -3.98
CA LYS A 118 13.86 12.54 -2.58
C LYS A 118 12.64 13.42 -2.40
N THR A 119 12.16 14.05 -3.46
CA THR A 119 11.01 14.96 -3.42
C THR A 119 9.95 14.49 -4.40
N LEU A 120 8.69 14.54 -3.98
CA LEU A 120 7.52 14.33 -4.83
C LEU A 120 6.63 15.55 -4.72
N THR A 121 6.28 16.15 -5.86
CA THR A 121 5.23 17.15 -5.92
C THR A 121 3.96 16.47 -6.43
N VAL A 122 2.85 16.65 -5.71
CA VAL A 122 1.54 16.18 -6.15
C VAL A 122 0.66 17.40 -6.42
N ASP A 123 0.31 17.60 -7.69
CA ASP A 123 -0.62 18.62 -8.14
C ASP A 123 -2.05 18.05 -8.02
N TRP A 124 -2.82 18.51 -7.04
CA TRP A 124 -4.18 17.99 -6.77
C TRP A 124 -5.23 18.69 -7.63
N ASP A 125 -6.06 17.92 -8.32
CA ASP A 125 -7.05 18.44 -9.27
C ASP A 125 -8.09 19.34 -8.60
N ALA A 126 -8.52 18.97 -7.39
CA ALA A 126 -9.60 19.66 -6.67
C ALA A 126 -9.13 20.91 -5.90
N LEU A 127 -7.86 20.97 -5.49
CA LEU A 127 -7.35 22.04 -4.60
C LEU A 127 -6.73 23.23 -5.33
N ALA A 128 -6.48 23.11 -6.65
CA ALA A 128 -5.72 24.08 -7.45
C ALA A 128 -4.37 24.48 -6.81
N LYS A 129 -3.80 23.57 -6.01
CA LYS A 129 -2.57 23.71 -5.24
C LYS A 129 -1.82 22.38 -5.27
N ASN A 130 -0.51 22.45 -5.09
CA ASN A 130 0.32 21.27 -4.95
C ASN A 130 0.83 21.10 -3.52
N ASP A 131 1.00 19.84 -3.15
CA ASP A 131 1.80 19.47 -1.99
C ASP A 131 3.19 19.08 -2.46
N THR A 132 4.20 19.53 -1.72
CA THR A 132 5.58 19.08 -1.90
C THR A 132 5.96 18.16 -0.75
N PHE A 133 6.12 16.87 -1.06
CA PHE A 133 6.49 15.83 -0.14
C PHE A 133 7.99 15.53 -0.20
N ILE A 134 8.59 15.31 0.96
CA ILE A 134 9.99 14.95 1.13
C ILE A 134 10.03 13.50 1.62
N LYS A 135 10.88 12.67 1.01
CA LYS A 135 11.04 11.27 1.38
C LYS A 135 11.57 11.19 2.80
N ALA A 136 10.87 10.49 3.68
CA ALA A 136 11.36 10.20 5.01
C ALA A 136 12.54 9.23 4.88
N THR A 137 13.72 9.61 5.36
CA THR A 137 14.83 8.68 5.55
C THR A 137 14.87 8.21 7.00
N PRO A 138 15.39 7.00 7.29
CA PRO A 138 15.47 6.48 8.66
C PRO A 138 16.27 7.38 9.62
N GLY A 139 17.09 8.32 9.11
CA GLY A 139 17.80 9.33 9.91
C GLY A 139 17.02 10.63 10.16
N ASP A 140 15.94 10.89 9.41
CA ASP A 140 15.08 12.07 9.56
C ASP A 140 13.91 11.86 10.54
N LEU A 141 13.69 10.61 10.97
CA LEU A 141 12.76 10.30 12.04
C LEU A 141 13.32 10.88 13.35
N PRO A 142 12.55 11.69 14.11
CA PRO A 142 13.02 12.24 15.37
C PRO A 142 13.56 11.10 16.25
N SER A 143 14.79 11.26 16.73
CA SER A 143 15.47 10.32 17.60
C SER A 143 14.72 10.21 18.92
N GLY A 144 13.72 9.33 18.97
CA GLY A 144 12.77 9.26 20.07
C GLY A 144 11.61 8.29 19.84
N MET A 145 11.47 7.72 18.64
CA MET A 145 10.56 6.59 18.44
C MET A 145 11.10 5.40 19.24
N PRO A 146 10.30 4.81 20.15
CA PRO A 146 10.76 3.68 20.95
C PRO A 146 11.05 2.50 20.02
N THR A 147 12.34 2.19 19.86
CA THR A 147 12.82 0.97 19.19
C THR A 147 12.66 -0.28 20.07
N SER A 148 12.27 -0.09 21.33
CA SER A 148 11.93 -1.17 22.24
C SER A 148 10.42 -1.37 22.24
N LEU A 149 9.97 -2.57 21.84
CA LEU A 149 8.67 -3.06 22.26
C LEU A 149 8.62 -2.97 23.79
N PRO A 150 7.53 -2.46 24.40
CA PRO A 150 7.39 -2.53 25.84
C PRO A 150 7.51 -4.00 26.25
N SER A 151 8.50 -4.32 27.08
CA SER A 151 8.78 -5.67 27.59
C SER A 151 7.70 -6.19 28.54
N GLY A 152 6.47 -5.70 28.42
CA GLY A 152 5.32 -5.97 29.27
C GLY A 152 4.15 -6.59 28.52
N LEU A 153 4.39 -7.32 27.42
CA LEU A 153 3.39 -8.30 27.00
C LEU A 153 3.25 -9.30 28.17
N PRO A 154 2.07 -9.46 28.78
CA PRO A 154 1.89 -10.43 29.84
C PRO A 154 2.25 -11.81 29.29
N THR A 155 3.23 -12.46 29.92
CA THR A 155 3.62 -13.85 29.64
C THR A 155 2.59 -14.85 30.14
N ASP A 156 1.46 -14.36 30.65
CA ASP A 156 0.36 -15.17 31.18
C ASP A 156 -0.51 -15.69 30.02
N VAL A 157 0.09 -16.54 29.21
CA VAL A 157 -0.68 -17.59 28.52
C VAL A 157 -0.87 -18.68 29.58
N PRO A 158 -2.07 -18.85 30.15
CA PRO A 158 -2.30 -19.91 31.11
C PRO A 158 -1.97 -21.25 30.44
N THR A 159 -1.01 -21.96 31.03
CA THR A 159 -0.56 -23.29 30.59
C THR A 159 -1.49 -24.37 31.16
N ASP A 160 -2.81 -24.13 31.16
CA ASP A 160 -3.79 -25.11 31.63
C ASP A 160 -4.12 -26.07 30.49
N LEU A 161 -3.19 -27.02 30.35
CA LEU A 161 -3.28 -28.29 29.65
C LEU A 161 -4.26 -29.21 30.41
N PRO A 162 -5.47 -29.53 29.90
CA PRO A 162 -6.15 -30.72 30.36
C PRO A 162 -5.41 -31.94 29.79
N THR A 163 -4.65 -32.62 30.66
CA THR A 163 -4.36 -34.03 30.45
C THR A 163 -5.54 -34.81 31.03
N GLY A 164 -6.45 -35.21 30.14
CA GLY A 164 -7.62 -36.03 30.45
C GLY A 164 -8.23 -36.57 29.18
#